data_AF-A0A937SCF4-F1
#
_entry.id   AF-A0A937SCF4-F1
#
_cell.length_a   1.000
_cell.length_b   1.000
_cell.length_c   1.000
_cell.angle_alpha   90.00
_cell.angle_beta   90.00
_cell.angle_gamma   90.00
#
_symmetry.space_group_name_H-M   'P 1'
#
loop_
_entity.id
_entity.type
_entity.pdbx_description
1 polymer ?
#
loop_
_entity_poly.entity_id
_entity_poly.type
_entity_poly.pdbx_seq_one_letter_code
_entity_poly.pdbx_strand_id
1 'polypeptide(L)' 'MKDKRNPEIVLRDSKPTAVIIDIDAYQEMLERLADTEDLRLLEEMRRKPLKFRKLEDFLNEYARKI' A
#
# COMPACT_ATOMS: atom_id res chain seq x y z
N MET A 1 -5.91 -21.19 4.14
CA MET A 1 -6.40 -19.90 4.66
C MET A 1 -6.41 -20.05 6.17
N LYS A 2 -5.45 -19.46 6.89
CA LYS A 2 -5.46 -19.49 8.36
C LYS A 2 -6.74 -18.83 8.84
N ASP A 3 -7.39 -19.39 9.86
CA ASP A 3 -8.64 -18.90 10.41
C ASP A 3 -8.52 -17.42 10.81
N LYS A 4 -9.01 -16.51 9.95
CA LYS A 4 -9.10 -15.09 10.28
C LYS A 4 -10.09 -14.98 11.42
N ARG A 5 -9.60 -14.63 12.61
CA ARG A 5 -10.47 -14.32 13.75
C ARG A 5 -11.36 -13.16 13.39
N ASN A 6 -12.62 -13.22 13.83
CA ASN A 6 -13.53 -12.10 13.68
C ASN A 6 -12.97 -10.89 14.45
N PRO A 7 -13.02 -9.67 13.89
CA PRO A 7 -12.66 -8.46 14.62
C PRO A 7 -13.45 -8.33 15.92
N GLU A 8 -12.76 -8.01 17.01
CA GLU A 8 -13.37 -7.78 18.32
C GLU A 8 -13.36 -6.29 18.65
N ILE A 9 -14.41 -5.78 19.29
CA ILE A 9 -14.53 -4.36 19.66
C ILE A 9 -14.25 -4.20 21.16
N VAL A 10 -13.35 -3.28 21.51
CA VAL A 10 -13.04 -2.92 22.90
C VAL A 10 -13.90 -1.73 23.32
N LEU A 11 -14.67 -1.92 24.39
CA LEU A 11 -15.49 -0.88 25.00
C LEU A 11 -14.79 -0.27 26.22
N ARG A 12 -14.86 1.05 26.38
CA ARG A 12 -14.46 1.81 27.58
C ARG A 12 -15.60 2.77 27.93
N ASP A 13 -16.04 2.78 29.17
CA ASP A 13 -17.20 3.57 29.63
C ASP A 13 -18.46 3.35 28.76
N SER A 14 -18.70 2.08 28.40
CA SER A 14 -19.77 1.65 27.51
C SER A 14 -19.71 2.22 26.09
N LYS A 15 -18.57 2.80 25.68
CA LYS A 15 -18.34 3.35 24.34
C LYS A 15 -17.24 2.57 23.61
N PRO A 16 -17.38 2.30 22.30
CA PRO A 16 -16.33 1.66 21.53
C PRO A 16 -15.11 2.57 21.41
N THR A 17 -13.93 2.02 21.69
CA THR A 17 -12.66 2.79 21.69
C THR A 17 -11.54 2.16 20.88
N ALA A 18 -11.57 0.84 20.66
CA ALA A 18 -10.59 0.16 19.82
C ALA A 18 -11.18 -1.10 19.19
N VAL A 19 -10.47 -1.65 18.21
CA VAL A 19 -10.78 -2.92 17.56
C VAL A 19 -9.53 -3.79 17.62
N ILE A 20 -9.69 -5.06 17.99
CA ILE A 20 -8.64 -6.07 17.95
C ILE A 20 -8.85 -6.88 16.68
N ILE A 21 -7.81 -6.95 15.84
CA ILE A 21 -7.80 -7.70 14.59
C ILE A 21 -6.50 -8.49 14.49
N ASP A 22 -6.50 -9.52 13.66
CA ASP A 22 -5.28 -10.25 13.33
C ASP A 22 -4.26 -9.32 12.66
N ILE A 23 -2.97 -9.48 13.00
CA ILE A 23 -1.90 -8.65 12.48
C ILE A 23 -1.75 -8.77 10.96
N ASP A 24 -1.95 -9.98 10.41
CA ASP A 24 -1.88 -10.22 8.97
C ASP A 24 -3.04 -9.48 8.27
N ALA A 25 -4.22 -9.44 8.88
CA ALA A 25 -5.36 -8.69 8.36
C ALA A 25 -5.12 -7.18 8.39
N TYR A 26 -4.48 -6.66 9.44
CA TYR A 26 -4.09 -5.25 9.51
C TYR A 26 -3.08 -4.89 8.41
N GLN A 27 -2.07 -5.74 8.19
CA GLN A 27 -1.08 -5.52 7.14
C GLN A 27 -1.71 -5.52 5.74
N GLU A 28 -2.60 -6.48 5.45
CA GLU A 28 -3.35 -6.51 4.18
C GLU A 28 -4.20 -5.24 3.98
N MET A 29 -4.80 -4.70 5.06
CA MET A 29 -5.55 -3.45 4.97
C MET A 29 -4.66 -2.26 4.61
N LEU A 30 -3.43 -2.20 5.12
CA LEU A 30 -2.46 -1.15 4.77
C LEU A 30 -2.00 -1.27 3.32
N GLU A 31 -1.71 -2.49 2.85
CA GLU A 31 -1.32 -2.74 1.45
C GLU A 31 -2.43 -2.30 0.49
N ARG A 32 -3.68 -2.67 0.75
CA ARG A 32 -4.83 -2.28 -0.08
C ARG A 32 -5.09 -0.78 -0.09
N LEU A 33 -4.78 -0.09 1.01
CA LEU A 33 -4.87 1.37 1.06
C LEU A 33 -3.83 1.99 0.12
N ALA A 34 -2.58 1.50 0.18
CA ALA A 34 -1.50 1.95 -0.72
C ALA A 34 -1.81 1.65 -2.19
N ASP A 35 -2.33 0.44 -2.50
CA ASP A 35 -2.73 0.06 -3.86
C ASP A 35 -3.71 1.07 -4.48
N THR A 36 -4.61 1.64 -3.68
CA THR A 36 -5.60 2.61 -4.15
C THR A 36 -4.94 3.93 -4.57
N GLU A 37 -3.89 4.35 -3.86
CA GLU A 37 -3.11 5.55 -4.19
C GLU A 37 -2.23 5.30 -5.42
N ASP A 38 -1.60 4.13 -5.49
CA ASP A 38 -0.78 3.72 -6.64
C ASP A 38 -1.60 3.64 -7.93
N LEU A 39 -2.83 3.10 -7.87
CA LEU A 39 -3.74 3.08 -9.02
C LEU A 39 -4.06 4.48 -9.52
N ARG A 40 -4.31 5.44 -8.62
CA ARG A 40 -4.55 6.84 -9.00
C ARG A 40 -3.33 7.45 -9.67
N LEU A 41 -2.13 7.20 -9.13
CA LEU A 41 -0.89 7.66 -9.75
C LEU A 41 -0.72 7.09 -11.16
N LEU A 42 -0.98 5.79 -11.36
CA LEU A 42 -0.93 5.16 -12.67
C LEU A 42 -1.94 5.77 -13.65
N GLU A 43 -3.17 6.06 -13.20
CA GLU A 43 -4.18 6.74 -14.01
C GLU A 43 -3.72 8.15 -14.42
N GLU A 44 -3.13 8.91 -13.50
CA GLU A 44 -2.58 10.23 -13.80
C GLU A 44 -1.43 10.17 -14.80
N MET A 45 -0.52 9.21 -14.64
CA MET A 45 0.58 8.97 -15.56
C MET A 45 0.07 8.64 -16.97
N ARG A 46 -0.99 7.83 -17.07
CA ARG A 46 -1.62 7.45 -18.35
C ARG A 46 -2.29 8.61 -19.09
N ARG A 47 -2.57 9.74 -18.42
CA ARG A 47 -3.17 10.93 -19.08
C ARG A 47 -2.22 11.63 -20.06
N LYS A 48 -0.91 11.37 -19.97
CA LYS A 48 0.09 11.92 -20.88
C LYS A 48 0.85 10.77 -21.56
N PRO A 49 1.38 10.97 -22.78
CA PRO A 49 2.23 9.97 -23.41
C PRO A 49 3.42 9.61 -22.49
N LEU A 50 3.49 8.34 -22.09
CA LEU A 50 4.56 7.84 -21.23
C LEU A 50 5.87 7.84 -22.00
N LYS A 51 6.91 8.42 -21.40
CA LYS A 51 8.28 8.31 -21.90
C LYS A 51 8.98 7.20 -21.15
N PHE A 52 9.40 6.18 -21.87
CA PHE A 52 10.21 5.10 -21.33
C PHE A 52 11.66 5.34 -21.69
N ARG A 53 12.57 4.95 -20.79
CA ARG A 53 14.00 4.87 -21.05
C ARG A 53 14.46 3.44 -20.82
N LYS A 54 15.54 3.03 -21.50
CA LYS A 54 16.14 1.72 -21.25
C LYS A 54 16.70 1.67 -19.84
N LEU A 55 16.67 0.49 -19.22
CA LEU A 55 17.21 0.30 -17.88
C LEU A 55 18.72 0.57 -17.87
N GLU A 56 19.43 0.19 -18.93
CA GLU A 56 20.87 0.44 -19.07
C GLU A 56 21.18 1.95 -19.07
N ASP A 57 20.35 2.75 -19.76
CA ASP A 57 20.51 4.22 -19.79
C ASP A 57 20.29 4.82 -18.40
N PHE A 58 19.25 4.36 -17.67
CA PHE A 58 19.02 4.74 -16.27
C PHE A 58 20.24 4.41 -15.40
N LEU A 59 20.74 3.18 -15.47
CA LEU A 59 21.82 2.72 -14.60
C LEU A 59 23.12 3.48 -14.88
N ASN A 60 23.43 3.76 -16.15
CA ASN A 60 24.62 4.52 -16.51
C ASN A 60 24.60 5.97 -16.00
N GLU A 61 23.42 6.60 -15.90
CA GLU A 61 23.27 7.94 -15.34
C GLU A 61 23.50 7.98 -13.81
N TYR A 62 23.07 6.94 -13.09
CA TYR A 62 23.05 6.91 -11.62
C TYR A 62 24.21 6.12 -11.00
N ALA A 63 24.79 5.16 -11.71
CA ALA A 63 25.96 4.38 -11.25
C ALA A 63 27.23 5.25 -11.12
N ARG A 64 27.27 6.43 -11.74
CA ARG A 64 28.41 7.35 -11.68
C ARG A 64 28.45 8.22 -10.41
N LYS A 65 27.47 8.09 -9.51
CA LYS A 65 27.32 8.91 -8.30
C LYS A 65 27.47 8.12 -6.98
N ILE A 66 28.04 6.91 -7.03
CA ILE A 66 28.44 6.14 -5.84
C ILE A 66 29.95 5.95 -5.89
#